data_AF-A0A962XAM1-F1
#
_entry.id   AF-A0A962XAM1-F1
#
_cell.length_a   1.000
_cell.length_b   1.000
_cell.length_c   1.000
_cell.angle_alpha   90.00
_cell.angle_beta   90.00
_cell.angle_gamma   90.00
#
_symmetry.space_group_name_H-M   'P 1'
#
loop_
_entity.id
_entity.type
_entity.pdbx_description
1 polymer ?
#
loop_
_entity_poly.entity_id
_entity_poly.type
_entity_poly.pdbx_seq_one_letter_code
_entity_poly.pdbx_strand_id
1 'polypeptide(L)'
;KYTINPAITHGIGHLVGSLEVGKLADIVLWRPAFFGVKPALIIKGGFIIAAPMGDPNASIPTPQPVHYRPMFGAFGGALAATCLTFVSKAALNSGALDALGLHRILAAVRDTRAIGKRNLVHNDALPAIEVDPQTYEVRADGVLLTCEPAAILPLAQRYFLF
;
A
#
# COMPACT_ATOMS: atom_id res chain seq x y z
N LYS A 1 7.89 -3.05 -5.12
CA LYS A 1 8.48 -3.01 -3.74
C LYS A 1 7.43 -2.73 -2.66
N TYR A 2 6.52 -1.77 -2.82
CA TYR A 2 5.49 -1.41 -1.82
C TYR A 2 4.07 -1.87 -2.17
N THR A 3 3.89 -2.63 -3.25
CA THR A 3 2.59 -3.10 -3.73
C THR A 3 2.49 -4.63 -3.68
N ILE A 4 2.90 -5.33 -4.74
CA ILE A 4 2.69 -6.76 -4.90
C ILE A 4 3.57 -7.62 -3.99
N ASN A 5 4.85 -7.25 -3.79
CA ASN A 5 5.77 -8.06 -3.00
C ASN A 5 5.36 -8.17 -1.52
N PRO A 6 5.01 -7.09 -0.80
CA PRO A 6 4.42 -7.23 0.54
C PRO A 6 3.14 -8.04 0.55
N ALA A 7 2.28 -7.90 -0.47
CA ALA A 7 1.04 -8.65 -0.57
C ALA A 7 1.29 -10.17 -0.74
N ILE A 8 2.27 -10.56 -1.56
CA ILE A 8 2.74 -11.95 -1.69
C ILE A 8 3.28 -12.44 -0.34
N THR A 9 4.21 -11.71 0.28
CA THR A 9 4.85 -12.08 1.55
C THR A 9 3.83 -12.37 2.66
N HIS A 10 2.77 -11.56 2.75
CA HIS A 10 1.73 -11.71 3.76
C HIS A 10 0.56 -12.59 3.32
N GLY A 11 0.61 -13.20 2.14
CA GLY A 11 -0.41 -14.15 1.70
C GLY A 11 -1.75 -13.51 1.31
N ILE A 12 -1.72 -12.24 0.93
CA ILE A 12 -2.88 -11.43 0.52
C ILE A 12 -2.82 -11.00 -0.95
N GLY A 13 -1.78 -11.40 -1.68
CA GLY A 13 -1.55 -11.07 -3.09
C GLY A 13 -2.63 -11.57 -4.06
N HIS A 14 -3.48 -12.49 -3.60
CA HIS A 14 -4.66 -12.94 -4.33
C HIS A 14 -5.83 -11.95 -4.30
N LEU A 15 -5.79 -10.95 -3.41
CA LEU A 15 -6.85 -9.94 -3.25
C LEU A 15 -6.37 -8.52 -3.52
N VAL A 16 -5.10 -8.19 -3.23
CA VAL A 16 -4.56 -6.82 -3.32
C VAL A 16 -3.13 -6.81 -3.85
N GLY A 17 -2.58 -5.61 -4.06
CA GLY A 17 -1.16 -5.40 -4.38
C GLY A 17 -0.85 -5.16 -5.85
N SER A 18 -1.82 -5.27 -6.75
CA SER A 18 -1.67 -4.97 -8.18
C SER A 18 -3.02 -4.74 -8.85
N LEU A 19 -2.99 -4.12 -10.04
CA LEU A 19 -4.16 -3.94 -10.89
C LEU A 19 -4.30 -5.14 -11.82
N GLU A 20 -5.00 -6.17 -11.35
CA GLU A 20 -5.25 -7.42 -12.09
C GLU A 20 -6.73 -7.80 -11.95
N VAL A 21 -7.29 -8.42 -12.98
CA VAL A 21 -8.69 -8.89 -12.96
C VAL A 21 -8.88 -9.88 -11.81
N GLY A 22 -9.98 -9.74 -11.07
CA GLY A 22 -10.32 -10.59 -9.93
C GLY A 22 -9.77 -10.11 -8.58
N LYS A 23 -8.90 -9.08 -8.56
CA LYS A 23 -8.45 -8.43 -7.31
C LYS A 23 -9.41 -7.31 -6.88
N LEU A 24 -9.33 -6.94 -5.61
CA LEU A 24 -10.08 -5.83 -5.05
C LEU A 24 -9.68 -4.52 -5.75
N ALA A 25 -10.68 -3.71 -6.10
CA ALA A 25 -10.48 -2.41 -6.77
C ALA A 25 -9.97 -1.33 -5.79
N ASP A 26 -8.77 -1.54 -5.26
CA ASP A 26 -8.00 -0.58 -4.50
C ASP A 26 -7.04 0.17 -5.42
N ILE A 27 -7.41 1.40 -5.78
CA ILE A 27 -6.77 2.15 -6.86
C ILE A 27 -6.41 3.54 -6.35
N VAL A 28 -5.19 3.99 -6.66
CA VAL A 28 -4.76 5.36 -6.38
C VAL A 28 -4.49 6.05 -7.70
N LEU A 29 -5.22 7.15 -7.95
CA LEU A 29 -5.01 7.99 -9.13
C LEU A 29 -4.07 9.13 -8.80
N TRP A 30 -3.19 9.44 -9.75
CA TRP A 30 -2.17 10.45 -9.60
C TRP A 30 -2.24 11.44 -10.75
N ARG A 31 -2.07 12.72 -10.44
CA ARG A 31 -1.61 13.68 -11.44
C ARG A 31 -0.10 13.49 -11.59
N PRO A 32 0.46 13.40 -12.82
CA PRO A 32 1.89 13.13 -13.01
C PRO A 32 2.82 14.06 -12.20
N ALA A 33 2.49 15.35 -12.12
CA ALA A 33 3.28 16.33 -11.36
C ALA A 33 3.34 16.09 -9.84
N PHE A 34 2.45 15.25 -9.29
CA PHE A 34 2.34 14.91 -7.87
C PHE A 34 2.55 13.41 -7.60
N PHE A 35 2.99 12.65 -8.61
CA PHE A 35 3.16 11.21 -8.50
C PHE A 35 4.10 10.85 -7.33
N GLY A 36 3.65 9.95 -6.45
CA GLY A 36 4.38 9.52 -5.27
C GLY A 36 4.31 10.48 -4.07
N VAL A 37 3.63 11.63 -4.18
CA VAL A 37 3.56 12.66 -3.13
C VAL A 37 2.14 12.93 -2.64
N LYS A 38 1.26 13.43 -3.51
CA LYS A 38 -0.13 13.77 -3.17
C LYS A 38 -1.10 13.18 -4.21
N PRO A 39 -1.80 12.07 -3.92
CA PRO A 39 -2.72 11.44 -4.86
C PRO A 39 -3.94 12.31 -5.16
N ALA A 40 -4.48 12.19 -6.37
CA ALA A 40 -5.68 12.91 -6.80
C ALA A 40 -6.98 12.22 -6.35
N LEU A 41 -6.96 10.89 -6.23
CA LEU A 41 -8.12 10.11 -5.80
C LEU A 41 -7.65 8.80 -5.18
N ILE A 42 -8.28 8.39 -4.07
CA ILE A 42 -8.07 7.09 -3.44
C ILE A 42 -9.38 6.33 -3.49
N ILE A 43 -9.37 5.20 -4.18
CA ILE A 43 -10.50 4.30 -4.38
C ILE A 43 -10.23 3.03 -3.57
N LYS A 44 -11.20 2.62 -2.77
CA LYS A 44 -11.16 1.41 -1.95
C LYS A 44 -12.34 0.53 -2.33
N GLY A 45 -12.08 -0.72 -2.72
CA GLY A 45 -13.14 -1.66 -3.11
C GLY A 45 -14.11 -1.11 -4.16
N GLY A 46 -13.63 -0.28 -5.10
CA GLY A 46 -14.44 0.32 -6.15
C GLY A 46 -15.17 1.62 -5.78
N PHE A 47 -14.99 2.14 -4.56
CA PHE A 47 -15.65 3.36 -4.10
C PHE A 47 -14.63 4.39 -3.60
N ILE A 48 -14.88 5.68 -3.82
CA ILE A 48 -13.93 6.73 -3.43
C ILE A 48 -13.95 6.88 -1.90
N ILE A 49 -12.78 6.72 -1.27
CA ILE A 49 -12.62 6.80 0.19
C ILE A 49 -11.98 8.12 0.64
N ALA A 50 -11.14 8.74 -0.19
CA ALA A 50 -10.53 10.03 0.11
C ALA A 50 -10.12 10.77 -1.17
N ALA A 51 -10.19 12.10 -1.13
CA ALA A 51 -9.77 12.99 -2.22
C ALA A 51 -9.33 14.35 -1.66
N PRO A 52 -8.43 15.09 -2.35
CA PRO A 52 -8.24 16.51 -2.10
C PRO A 52 -9.51 17.25 -2.53
N MET A 53 -10.13 17.96 -1.59
CA MET A 53 -11.41 18.62 -1.79
C MET A 53 -11.36 20.04 -1.24
N GLY A 54 -11.85 20.98 -2.05
CA GLY A 54 -11.96 22.41 -1.74
C GLY A 54 -12.97 22.73 -0.65
N ASP A 55 -13.38 23.99 -0.60
CA ASP A 55 -14.47 24.44 0.27
C ASP A 55 -15.81 23.78 -0.15
N PRO A 56 -16.46 22.99 0.73
CA PRO A 56 -17.75 22.36 0.44
C PRO A 56 -18.90 23.35 0.18
N ASN A 57 -18.77 24.61 0.62
CA ASN A 57 -19.78 25.65 0.40
C ASN A 57 -19.53 26.49 -0.88
N ALA A 58 -18.44 26.20 -1.62
CA ALA A 58 -18.17 26.89 -2.88
C ALA A 58 -19.06 26.36 -4.02
N SER A 59 -19.10 27.11 -5.13
CA SER A 59 -19.94 26.76 -6.29
C SER A 59 -19.49 25.50 -7.05
N ILE A 60 -18.23 25.09 -6.89
CA ILE A 60 -17.59 23.91 -7.50
C ILE A 60 -16.56 23.34 -6.50
N PRO A 61 -16.04 22.10 -6.67
CA PRO A 61 -15.19 21.45 -5.66
C PRO A 61 -13.71 21.89 -5.62
N THR A 62 -13.27 22.74 -6.55
CA THR A 62 -11.88 23.18 -6.72
C THR A 62 -11.44 24.45 -5.96
N PRO A 63 -12.33 25.36 -5.51
CA PRO A 63 -11.94 26.55 -4.75
C PRO A 63 -11.29 26.19 -3.42
N GLN A 64 -10.34 27.04 -3.00
CA GLN A 64 -9.56 26.85 -1.79
C GLN A 64 -10.42 27.01 -0.52
N PRO A 65 -10.05 26.37 0.61
CA PRO A 65 -8.85 25.55 0.81
C PRO A 65 -9.02 24.10 0.38
N VAL A 66 -8.08 23.60 -0.42
CA VAL A 66 -8.03 22.20 -0.86
C VAL A 66 -7.12 21.39 0.06
N HIS A 67 -7.72 20.43 0.75
CA HIS A 67 -7.00 19.44 1.56
C HIS A 67 -7.68 18.08 1.46
N TYR A 68 -7.03 17.01 1.94
CA TYR A 68 -7.66 15.69 1.94
C TYR A 68 -8.87 15.68 2.87
N ARG A 69 -9.97 15.14 2.36
CA ARG A 69 -11.20 14.89 3.12
C ARG A 69 -11.63 13.43 2.90
N PRO A 70 -12.19 12.76 3.92
CA PRO A 70 -12.87 11.50 3.72
C PRO A 70 -14.04 11.67 2.75
N MET A 71 -14.21 10.71 1.86
CA MET A 71 -15.31 10.67 0.89
C MET A 71 -16.32 9.61 1.31
N PHE A 72 -17.43 9.47 0.57
CA PHE A 72 -18.54 8.59 0.95
C PHE A 72 -18.14 7.13 1.26
N GLY A 73 -17.07 6.60 0.66
CA GLY A 73 -16.56 5.24 0.96
C GLY A 73 -15.96 5.08 2.35
N ALA A 74 -15.68 6.18 3.04
CA ALA A 74 -15.14 6.20 4.40
C ALA A 74 -16.22 6.16 5.49
N PHE A 75 -17.50 6.12 5.12
CA PHE A 75 -18.60 6.30 6.08
C PHE A 75 -19.57 5.11 6.09
N GLY A 76 -20.11 4.83 7.29
CA GLY A 76 -21.19 3.87 7.51
C GLY A 76 -20.94 2.49 6.91
N GLY A 77 -22.00 1.90 6.35
CA GLY A 77 -21.94 0.57 5.71
C GLY A 77 -21.03 0.50 4.48
N ALA A 78 -20.76 1.64 3.82
CA ALA A 78 -19.85 1.68 2.67
C ALA A 78 -18.41 1.31 3.08
N LEU A 79 -17.96 1.76 4.25
CA LEU A 79 -16.64 1.38 4.78
C LEU A 79 -16.56 -0.13 5.01
N ALA A 80 -17.60 -0.73 5.58
CA ALA A 80 -17.67 -2.16 5.81
C ALA A 80 -17.66 -2.98 4.51
N ALA A 81 -18.40 -2.53 3.49
CA ALA A 81 -18.54 -3.21 2.21
C ALA A 81 -17.31 -3.08 1.28
N THR A 82 -16.49 -2.04 1.46
CA THR A 82 -15.33 -1.76 0.58
C THR A 82 -13.99 -2.19 1.17
N CYS A 83 -13.96 -2.54 2.45
CA CYS A 83 -12.74 -2.86 3.18
C CYS A 83 -12.69 -4.33 3.63
N LEU A 84 -11.49 -4.91 3.58
CA LEU A 84 -11.23 -6.27 4.06
C LEU A 84 -10.60 -6.25 5.46
N THR A 85 -10.92 -7.25 6.27
CA THR A 85 -10.15 -7.61 7.48
C THR A 85 -9.50 -8.96 7.22
N PHE A 86 -8.17 -8.99 7.18
CA PHE A 86 -7.43 -10.23 6.95
C PHE A 86 -7.29 -11.02 8.26
N VAL A 87 -7.63 -12.30 8.20
CA VAL A 87 -7.59 -13.23 9.35
C VAL A 87 -6.88 -14.52 8.97
N SER A 88 -6.54 -15.37 9.95
CA SER A 88 -6.03 -16.70 9.65
C SER A 88 -7.14 -17.59 9.09
N LYS A 89 -6.78 -18.54 8.22
CA LYS A 89 -7.73 -19.54 7.70
C LYS A 89 -8.40 -20.35 8.83
N ALA A 90 -7.66 -20.64 9.90
CA ALA A 90 -8.20 -21.35 11.06
C ALA A 90 -9.30 -20.55 11.78
N ALA A 91 -9.09 -19.24 12.01
CA ALA A 91 -10.07 -18.38 12.65
C ALA A 91 -11.32 -18.17 11.79
N LEU A 92 -11.15 -18.04 10.48
CA LEU A 92 -12.30 -17.92 9.56
C LEU A 92 -13.14 -19.21 9.53
N ASN A 93 -12.49 -20.37 9.57
CA ASN A 93 -13.17 -21.66 9.49
C ASN A 93 -13.80 -22.11 10.82
N SER A 94 -13.35 -21.58 11.96
CA SER A 94 -13.83 -22.03 13.27
C SER A 94 -15.19 -21.43 13.67
N GLY A 95 -15.68 -20.42 12.94
CA GLY A 95 -16.86 -19.64 13.32
C GLY A 95 -16.64 -18.73 14.54
N ALA A 96 -15.44 -18.73 15.14
CA ALA A 96 -15.14 -17.96 16.35
C ALA A 96 -15.26 -16.43 16.15
N LEU A 97 -15.24 -15.97 14.90
CA LEU A 97 -15.34 -14.55 14.56
C LEU A 97 -16.79 -14.06 14.51
N ASP A 98 -17.78 -14.95 14.42
CA ASP A 98 -19.19 -14.58 14.24
C ASP A 98 -19.72 -13.83 15.47
N ALA A 99 -19.29 -14.22 16.66
CA ALA A 99 -19.67 -13.59 17.92
C ALA A 99 -19.11 -12.16 18.09
N LEU A 100 -18.15 -11.75 17.27
CA LEU A 100 -17.49 -10.43 17.37
C LEU A 100 -18.26 -9.30 16.67
N GLY A 101 -19.34 -9.60 15.95
CA GLY A 101 -20.15 -8.58 15.26
C GLY A 101 -19.37 -7.81 14.18
N LEU A 102 -18.41 -8.46 13.52
CA LEU A 102 -17.59 -7.81 12.49
C LEU A 102 -18.41 -7.57 11.22
N HIS A 103 -18.47 -6.32 10.78
CA HIS A 103 -19.23 -5.95 9.57
C HIS A 103 -18.38 -5.91 8.30
N ARG A 104 -17.05 -5.82 8.43
CA ARG A 104 -16.12 -5.83 7.28
C ARG A 104 -16.02 -7.23 6.69
N ILE A 105 -15.77 -7.29 5.38
CA ILE A 105 -15.51 -8.55 4.68
C ILE A 105 -14.26 -9.21 5.28
N LEU A 106 -14.39 -10.44 5.76
CA LEU A 106 -13.27 -11.21 6.30
C LEU A 106 -12.60 -12.00 5.19
N ALA A 107 -11.27 -11.95 5.12
CA ALA A 107 -10.49 -12.66 4.11
C ALA A 107 -9.36 -13.47 4.77
N ALA A 108 -9.26 -14.75 4.45
CA ALA A 108 -8.19 -15.59 4.97
C ALA A 108 -6.86 -15.31 4.25
N VAL A 109 -5.78 -15.13 5.00
CA VAL A 109 -4.42 -15.19 4.45
C VAL A 109 -4.08 -16.62 4.01
N ARG A 110 -3.29 -16.77 2.94
CA ARG A 110 -2.87 -18.08 2.42
C ARG A 110 -1.47 -18.05 1.80
N ASP A 111 -0.88 -19.22 1.59
CA ASP A 111 0.38 -19.40 0.85
C ASP A 111 1.59 -18.63 1.42
N THR A 112 1.64 -18.43 2.74
CA THR A 112 2.71 -17.66 3.40
C THR A 112 3.98 -18.47 3.68
N ARG A 113 3.97 -19.79 3.49
CA ARG A 113 5.06 -20.72 3.86
C ARG A 113 5.76 -21.35 2.65
N ALA A 114 5.10 -21.39 1.50
CA ALA A 114 5.64 -21.97 0.27
C ALA A 114 6.38 -20.94 -0.62
N ILE A 115 6.57 -19.72 -0.11
CA ILE A 115 7.22 -18.62 -0.83
C ILE A 115 8.63 -18.35 -0.29
N GLY A 116 9.50 -17.86 -1.17
CA GLY A 116 10.84 -17.39 -0.84
C GLY A 116 11.24 -16.18 -1.68
N LYS A 117 12.52 -15.82 -1.65
CA LYS A 117 13.05 -14.63 -2.36
C LYS A 117 12.73 -14.65 -3.86
N ARG A 118 12.73 -15.84 -4.47
CA ARG A 118 12.43 -16.04 -5.90
C ARG A 118 10.99 -15.71 -6.31
N ASN A 119 10.07 -15.58 -5.36
CA ASN A 119 8.70 -15.19 -5.65
C ASN A 119 8.51 -13.66 -5.65
N LEU A 120 9.53 -12.87 -5.30
CA LEU A 120 9.42 -11.42 -5.24
C LEU A 120 9.61 -10.82 -6.64
N VAL A 121 8.50 -10.32 -7.20
CA VAL A 121 8.44 -9.73 -8.55
C VAL A 121 9.48 -8.61 -8.71
N HIS A 122 10.33 -8.75 -9.73
CA HIS A 122 11.46 -7.86 -10.06
C HIS A 122 12.48 -7.62 -8.93
N ASN A 123 12.49 -8.47 -7.89
CA ASN A 123 13.28 -8.29 -6.67
C ASN A 123 13.74 -9.64 -6.08
N ASP A 124 14.14 -10.58 -6.93
CA ASP A 124 14.46 -11.96 -6.59
C ASP A 124 15.96 -12.26 -6.44
N ALA A 125 16.81 -11.26 -6.63
CA ALA A 125 18.27 -11.41 -6.52
C ALA A 125 18.70 -11.96 -5.15
N LEU A 126 19.67 -12.89 -5.19
CA LEU A 126 20.28 -13.56 -4.04
C LEU A 126 21.82 -13.48 -4.14
N PRO A 127 22.41 -12.28 -4.06
CA PRO A 127 23.86 -12.12 -4.10
C PRO A 127 24.51 -12.70 -2.85
N ALA A 128 25.78 -13.08 -2.94
CA ALA A 128 26.61 -13.35 -1.76
C ALA A 128 26.92 -12.01 -1.08
N ILE A 129 26.27 -11.76 0.07
CA ILE A 129 26.49 -10.56 0.86
C ILE A 129 27.53 -10.84 1.95
N GLU A 130 28.56 -10.01 1.98
CA GLU A 130 29.60 -10.00 3.00
C GLU A 130 29.61 -8.64 3.71
N VAL A 131 29.80 -8.66 5.02
CA VAL A 131 29.93 -7.45 5.84
C VAL A 131 31.18 -7.58 6.68
N ASP A 132 32.11 -6.64 6.53
CA ASP A 132 33.32 -6.61 7.35
C ASP A 132 32.96 -6.20 8.79
N PRO A 133 33.32 -6.98 9.82
CA PRO A 133 32.90 -6.73 11.20
C PRO A 133 33.65 -5.56 11.87
N GLN A 134 34.73 -5.06 11.28
CA GLN A 134 35.54 -3.96 11.81
C GLN A 134 35.24 -2.64 11.10
N THR A 135 35.10 -2.67 9.78
CA THR A 135 34.91 -1.46 8.95
C THR A 135 33.45 -1.22 8.54
N TYR A 136 32.60 -2.25 8.64
CA TYR A 136 31.21 -2.26 8.15
C TYR A 136 31.08 -2.07 6.63
N GLU A 137 32.15 -2.30 5.87
CA GLU A 137 32.06 -2.39 4.41
C GLU A 137 31.12 -3.52 4.02
N VAL A 138 30.17 -3.21 3.12
CA VAL A 138 29.22 -4.18 2.58
C VAL A 138 29.63 -4.52 1.15
N ARG A 139 29.78 -5.80 0.84
CA ARG A 139 30.08 -6.30 -0.51
C ARG A 139 28.97 -7.22 -0.99
N ALA A 140 28.64 -7.12 -2.28
CA ALA A 140 27.79 -8.09 -2.99
C ALA A 140 28.59 -8.71 -4.12
N ASP A 141 28.75 -10.04 -4.09
CA ASP A 141 29.54 -10.78 -5.08
C ASP A 141 30.96 -10.19 -5.23
N GLY A 142 31.58 -9.83 -4.10
CA GLY A 142 32.91 -9.20 -4.02
C GLY A 142 32.96 -7.68 -4.31
N VAL A 143 31.88 -7.10 -4.85
CA VAL A 143 31.82 -5.69 -5.22
C VAL A 143 31.38 -4.82 -4.03
N LEU A 144 32.18 -3.81 -3.68
CA LEU A 144 31.85 -2.85 -2.61
C LEU A 144 30.58 -2.06 -2.96
N LEU A 145 29.62 -2.06 -2.03
CA LEU A 145 28.39 -1.28 -2.12
C LEU A 145 28.55 0.00 -1.29
N THR A 146 28.62 1.14 -1.98
CA THR A 146 28.68 2.45 -1.34
C THR A 146 27.96 3.51 -2.18
N CYS A 147 27.53 4.60 -1.55
CA CYS A 147 27.01 5.78 -2.23
C CYS A 147 27.21 7.03 -1.38
N GLU A 148 27.35 8.17 -2.05
CA GLU A 148 27.42 9.47 -1.39
C GLU A 148 26.04 9.89 -0.87
N PRO A 149 25.97 10.59 0.28
CA PRO A 149 24.72 11.13 0.79
C PRO A 149 24.18 12.24 -0.11
N ALA A 150 22.86 12.27 -0.35
CA ALA A 150 22.22 13.33 -1.10
C ALA A 150 21.91 14.55 -0.22
N ALA A 151 22.32 15.75 -0.65
CA ALA A 151 22.02 17.00 0.06
C ALA A 151 20.59 17.51 -0.17
N ILE A 152 19.99 17.19 -1.31
CA ILE A 152 18.64 17.63 -1.72
C ILE A 152 17.95 16.47 -2.43
N LEU A 153 16.66 16.31 -2.19
CA LEU A 153 15.84 15.27 -2.82
C LEU A 153 14.69 15.87 -3.63
N PRO A 154 14.27 15.22 -4.73
CA PRO A 154 12.98 15.50 -5.34
C PRO A 154 11.85 15.12 -4.38
N LEU A 155 10.62 15.51 -4.72
CA LEU A 155 9.43 15.14 -3.93
C LEU A 155 9.48 15.61 -2.46
N ALA A 156 10.23 16.68 -2.17
CA ALA A 156 10.40 17.25 -0.83
C ALA A 156 9.86 18.70 -0.75
N GLN A 157 10.69 19.68 -0.40
CA GLN A 157 10.34 21.08 -0.10
C GLN A 157 9.38 21.76 -1.09
N ARG A 158 9.40 21.38 -2.37
CA ARG A 158 8.47 21.91 -3.39
C ARG A 158 7.00 21.64 -3.08
N TYR A 159 6.69 20.53 -2.41
CA TYR A 159 5.33 19.99 -2.31
C TYR A 159 4.69 20.14 -0.95
N PHE A 160 5.45 20.40 0.10
CA PHE A 160 4.98 20.40 1.48
C PHE A 160 5.07 21.79 2.09
N LEU A 161 4.05 22.15 2.86
CA LEU A 161 4.02 23.42 3.59
C LEU A 161 5.01 23.40 4.77
N PHE A 162 5.22 22.21 5.34
CA PHE A 162 6.14 21.88 6.42
C PHE A 162 6.77 20.53 6.14
#